data_AF-A0A9P4YQS0-F1
#
_entry.id   AF-A0A9P4YQS0-F1
#
_cell.length_a   1.000
_cell.length_b   1.000
_cell.length_c   1.000
_cell.angle_alpha   90.00
_cell.angle_beta   90.00
_cell.angle_gamma   90.00
#
_symmetry.space_group_name_H-M   'P 1'
#
loop_
_entity.id
_entity.type
_entity.pdbx_description
1 polymer ?
#
loop_
_entity_poly.entity_id
_entity_poly.type
_entity_poly.pdbx_seq_one_letter_code
_entity_poly.pdbx_strand_id
1 'polypeptide(L)'
;MFGWRSMQAAIGIFEGTTRPLLDMCERSLHFLTQTNRFVFYQVALHYYLGILIVVDAVEVSQGQDLLSQLVDRRLDAEREAFNTIKLGIESQFTLQGPPSQEDQDNGRVHSTVTTFFIAIDPFPHNVTARARLLTNFIGRKYRRGTVQRDTYAGLLSTLSRALIQLPGSTKTVLLARDLPKGVMESVETDQ
;
A
#
# COMPACT_ATOMS: atom_id res chain seq x y z
N MET A 1 -29.29 -3.68 4.54
CA MET A 1 -28.62 -4.04 5.81
C MET A 1 -27.85 -5.36 5.79
N PHE A 2 -28.22 -6.36 4.97
CA PHE A 2 -27.51 -7.67 4.92
C PHE A 2 -26.02 -7.54 4.53
N GLY A 3 -25.70 -6.79 3.47
CA GLY A 3 -24.32 -6.62 3.00
C GLY A 3 -23.37 -6.00 4.05
N TRP A 4 -23.84 -5.04 4.84
CA TRP A 4 -23.05 -4.41 5.91
C TRP A 4 -22.68 -5.40 7.03
N ARG A 5 -23.65 -6.21 7.47
CA ARG A 5 -23.41 -7.23 8.49
C ARG A 5 -22.46 -8.32 8.00
N SER A 6 -22.62 -8.76 6.76
CA SER A 6 -21.71 -9.73 6.14
C SER A 6 -20.30 -9.16 6.02
N MET A 7 -20.15 -7.88 5.69
CA MET A 7 -18.87 -7.20 5.65
C MET A 7 -18.21 -7.11 7.04
N GLN A 8 -18.97 -6.70 8.06
CA GLN A 8 -18.47 -6.68 9.44
C GLN A 8 -18.06 -8.07 9.92
N ALA A 9 -18.81 -9.11 9.56
CA ALA A 9 -18.45 -10.49 9.86
C ALA A 9 -17.17 -10.92 9.14
N ALA A 10 -16.99 -10.57 7.86
CA ALA A 10 -15.77 -10.87 7.12
C ALA A 10 -14.53 -10.18 7.72
N ILE A 11 -14.66 -8.90 8.10
CA ILE A 11 -13.61 -8.16 8.80
C ILE A 11 -13.31 -8.83 10.16
N GLY A 12 -14.35 -9.18 10.93
CA GLY A 12 -14.19 -9.84 12.22
C GLY A 12 -13.50 -11.21 12.11
N ILE A 13 -13.81 -12.00 11.08
CA ILE A 13 -13.12 -13.26 10.81
C ILE A 13 -11.64 -12.99 10.53
N PHE A 14 -11.33 -12.04 9.64
CA PHE A 14 -9.93 -11.70 9.34
C PHE A 14 -9.18 -11.18 10.58
N GLU A 15 -9.81 -10.30 11.37
CA GLU A 15 -9.25 -9.79 12.62
C GLU A 15 -8.98 -10.92 13.63
N GLY A 16 -9.80 -11.97 13.65
CA GLY A 16 -9.60 -13.13 14.51
C GLY A 16 -8.57 -14.13 13.99
N THR A 17 -8.49 -14.34 12.68
CA THR A 17 -7.66 -15.43 12.11
C THR A 17 -6.33 -14.96 11.57
N THR A 18 -6.33 -13.87 10.80
CA THR A 18 -5.19 -13.47 9.98
C THR A 18 -4.41 -12.32 10.60
N ARG A 19 -5.09 -11.37 11.25
CA ARG A 19 -4.44 -10.22 11.90
C ARG A 19 -3.42 -10.63 12.98
N PRO A 20 -3.67 -11.60 13.87
CA PRO A 20 -2.66 -12.03 14.85
C PRO A 20 -1.41 -12.62 14.19
N LEU A 21 -1.58 -13.33 13.06
CA LEU A 21 -0.47 -13.87 12.28
C LEU A 21 0.34 -12.74 11.62
N LEU A 22 -0.34 -11.72 11.08
CA LEU A 22 0.31 -10.54 10.54
C LEU A 22 1.08 -9.78 11.62
N ASP A 23 0.51 -9.60 12.81
CA ASP A 23 1.17 -8.88 13.92
C ASP A 23 2.45 -9.62 14.38
N MET A 24 2.42 -10.96 14.43
CA MET A 24 3.62 -11.76 14.73
C MET A 24 4.69 -11.64 13.64
N CYS A 25 4.26 -11.69 12.37
CA CYS A 25 5.14 -11.50 11.23
C CYS A 25 5.76 -10.10 11.20
N GLU A 26 5.00 -9.07 11.56
CA GLU A 26 5.45 -7.68 11.64
C GLU A 26 6.51 -7.51 12.73
N ARG A 27 6.27 -8.06 13.93
CA ARG A 27 7.25 -8.03 15.04
C ARG A 27 8.54 -8.78 14.70
N SER A 28 8.42 -9.82 13.88
CA SER A 28 9.54 -10.69 13.51
C SER A 28 10.10 -10.38 12.13
N LEU A 29 9.75 -9.24 11.53
CA LEU A 29 9.98 -8.97 10.10
C LEU A 29 11.47 -8.98 9.73
N HIS A 30 12.35 -8.64 10.68
CA HIS A 30 13.80 -8.73 10.54
C HIS A 30 14.34 -10.16 10.49
N PHE A 31 13.62 -11.14 11.06
CA PHE A 31 14.01 -12.55 11.09
C PHE A 31 13.37 -13.37 9.96
N LEU A 32 12.43 -12.77 9.22
CA LEU A 32 11.76 -13.44 8.11
C LEU A 32 12.67 -13.50 6.86
N THR A 33 12.56 -14.60 6.13
CA THR A 33 13.17 -14.73 4.80
C THR A 33 12.60 -13.69 3.84
N GLN A 34 13.36 -13.36 2.79
CA GLN A 34 12.93 -12.41 1.75
C GLN A 34 11.55 -12.77 1.15
N THR A 35 11.30 -14.06 0.90
CA THR A 35 10.01 -14.58 0.42
C THR A 35 8.88 -14.35 1.42
N ASN A 36 9.10 -14.66 2.70
CA ASN A 36 8.06 -14.49 3.72
C ASN A 36 7.75 -13.00 3.95
N ARG A 37 8.76 -12.13 3.89
CA ARG A 37 8.57 -10.67 3.93
C ARG A 37 7.73 -10.18 2.76
N PHE A 38 7.96 -10.73 1.56
CA PHE A 38 7.19 -10.39 0.37
C PHE A 38 5.74 -10.87 0.46
N VAL A 39 5.50 -12.10 0.95
CA VAL A 39 4.15 -12.63 1.19
C VAL A 39 3.41 -11.79 2.23
N PHE A 40 4.07 -11.44 3.34
CA PHE A 40 3.52 -10.53 4.34
C PHE A 40 3.11 -9.19 3.71
N TYR A 41 4.02 -8.58 2.93
CA TYR A 41 3.75 -7.33 2.20
C TYR A 41 2.49 -7.45 1.32
N GLN A 42 2.34 -8.53 0.55
CA GLN A 42 1.19 -8.73 -0.32
C GLN A 42 -0.12 -8.88 0.47
N VAL A 43 -0.14 -9.69 1.53
CA VAL A 43 -1.34 -9.93 2.35
C VAL A 43 -1.76 -8.63 3.05
N ALA A 44 -0.81 -7.93 3.67
CA ALA A 44 -1.06 -6.63 4.29
C ALA A 44 -1.52 -5.60 3.25
N LEU A 45 -1.04 -5.69 2.00
CA LEU A 45 -1.45 -4.78 0.94
C LEU A 45 -2.91 -4.93 0.56
N HIS A 46 -3.36 -6.16 0.34
CA HIS A 46 -4.74 -6.45 -0.05
C HIS A 46 -5.72 -6.17 1.08
N TYR A 47 -5.38 -6.55 2.31
CA TYR A 47 -6.28 -6.42 3.45
C TYR A 47 -6.68 -4.97 3.72
N TYR A 48 -5.70 -4.10 3.96
CA TYR A 48 -6.01 -2.71 4.28
C TYR A 48 -6.49 -1.94 3.04
N LEU A 49 -6.15 -2.35 1.81
CA LEU A 49 -6.79 -1.79 0.61
C LEU A 49 -8.31 -2.06 0.63
N GLY A 50 -8.73 -3.27 0.99
CA GLY A 50 -10.14 -3.62 1.14
C GLY A 50 -10.86 -2.73 2.15
N ILE A 51 -10.25 -2.48 3.32
CA ILE A 51 -10.80 -1.57 4.33
C ILE A 51 -10.89 -0.14 3.78
N LEU A 52 -9.85 0.36 3.11
CA LEU A 52 -9.85 1.72 2.56
C LEU A 52 -10.94 1.92 1.49
N ILE A 53 -11.18 0.91 0.64
CA ILE A 53 -12.26 0.94 -0.37
C ILE A 53 -13.63 1.01 0.31
N VAL A 54 -13.83 0.18 1.34
CA VAL A 54 -15.07 0.17 2.12
C VAL A 54 -15.33 1.51 2.79
N VAL A 55 -14.30 2.09 3.42
CA VAL A 55 -14.39 3.40 4.06
C VAL A 55 -14.74 4.46 3.02
N ASP A 56 -14.06 4.49 1.87
CA ASP A 56 -14.33 5.45 0.80
C ASP A 56 -15.76 5.30 0.26
N ALA A 57 -16.24 4.07 0.07
CA ALA A 57 -17.60 3.81 -0.38
C ALA A 57 -18.67 4.31 0.62
N VAL A 58 -18.45 4.10 1.92
CA VAL A 58 -19.35 4.58 3.00
C VAL A 58 -19.31 6.11 3.12
N GLU A 59 -18.13 6.72 2.94
CA GLU A 59 -17.98 8.18 2.92
C GLU A 59 -18.73 8.80 1.73
N VAL A 60 -18.64 8.20 0.53
CA VAL A 60 -19.36 8.64 -0.67
C VAL A 60 -20.88 8.47 -0.49
N SER A 61 -21.34 7.43 0.19
CA SER A 61 -22.76 7.20 0.43
C SER A 61 -23.35 8.03 1.59
N GLN A 62 -22.58 8.95 2.20
CA GLN A 62 -22.97 9.79 3.33
C GLN A 62 -23.56 9.04 4.54
N GLY A 63 -23.17 7.78 4.75
CA GLY A 63 -23.67 6.95 5.85
C GLY A 63 -22.99 7.29 7.17
N GLN A 64 -23.32 8.42 7.80
CA GLN A 64 -22.65 8.90 9.03
C GLN A 64 -22.70 7.88 10.18
N ASP A 65 -23.80 7.14 10.32
CA ASP A 65 -23.97 6.07 11.32
C ASP A 65 -23.08 4.84 11.08
N LEU A 66 -22.68 4.61 9.83
CA LEU A 66 -21.80 3.51 9.45
C LEU A 66 -20.32 3.94 9.54
N LEU A 67 -20.05 5.21 9.24
CA LEU A 67 -18.72 5.79 9.36
C LEU A 67 -18.24 5.81 10.81
N SER A 68 -19.13 6.12 11.76
CA SER A 68 -18.82 6.09 13.20
C SER A 68 -18.38 4.71 13.68
N GLN A 69 -18.92 3.63 13.09
CA GLN A 69 -18.54 2.24 13.39
C GLN A 69 -17.20 1.81 12.77
N LEU A 70 -16.65 2.60 11.84
CA LEU A 70 -15.41 2.30 11.13
C LEU A 70 -14.23 3.21 11.53
N VAL A 71 -14.42 4.16 12.44
CA VAL A 71 -13.39 5.18 12.75
C VAL A 71 -12.04 4.54 13.13
N ASP A 72 -12.05 3.61 14.08
CA ASP A 72 -10.82 2.95 14.55
C ASP A 72 -10.18 2.12 13.44
N ARG A 73 -10.99 1.33 12.72
CA ARG A 73 -10.53 0.52 11.59
C ARG A 73 -9.96 1.35 10.46
N ARG A 74 -10.53 2.52 10.20
CA ARG A 74 -10.02 3.47 9.21
C ARG A 74 -8.66 3.99 9.63
N LEU A 75 -8.52 4.47 10.87
CA LEU A 75 -7.26 5.04 11.34
C LEU A 75 -6.12 4.01 11.31
N ASP A 76 -6.40 2.79 11.78
CA ASP A 76 -5.48 1.67 11.69
C ASP A 76 -5.13 1.35 10.23
N ALA A 77 -6.14 1.21 9.36
CA ALA A 77 -5.91 0.87 7.96
C ALA A 77 -5.13 1.94 7.20
N GLU A 78 -5.37 3.23 7.46
CA GLU A 78 -4.60 4.32 6.85
C GLU A 78 -3.12 4.26 7.26
N ARG A 79 -2.86 4.08 8.56
CA ARG A 79 -1.50 3.97 9.10
C ARG A 79 -0.78 2.76 8.52
N GLU A 80 -1.39 1.59 8.61
CA GLU A 80 -0.76 0.35 8.17
C GLU A 80 -0.67 0.26 6.64
N ALA A 81 -1.61 0.88 5.92
CA ALA A 81 -1.48 1.03 4.48
C ALA A 81 -0.27 1.85 4.06
N PHE A 82 -0.01 2.95 4.78
CA PHE A 82 1.18 3.75 4.54
C PHE A 82 2.46 2.98 4.89
N ASN A 83 2.50 2.32 6.05
CA ASN A 83 3.65 1.50 6.48
C ASN A 83 3.95 0.39 5.49
N THR A 84 2.93 -0.27 4.96
CA THR A 84 3.10 -1.34 3.96
C THR A 84 3.69 -0.80 2.66
N ILE A 85 3.24 0.38 2.19
CA ILE A 85 3.85 1.04 1.01
C ILE A 85 5.32 1.38 1.29
N LYS A 86 5.61 1.94 2.47
CA LYS A 86 6.98 2.28 2.88
C LYS A 86 7.88 1.04 2.94
N LEU A 87 7.37 -0.07 3.46
CA LEU A 87 8.07 -1.35 3.44
C LEU A 87 8.37 -1.81 2.01
N GLY A 88 7.43 -1.63 1.08
CA GLY A 88 7.57 -2.04 -0.32
C GLY A 88 8.64 -1.27 -1.11
N ILE A 89 8.85 0.01 -0.77
CA ILE A 89 9.88 0.87 -1.40
C ILE A 89 11.26 0.75 -0.74
N GLU A 90 11.32 0.24 0.50
CA GLU A 90 12.57 0.07 1.25
C GLU A 90 13.10 -1.37 1.21
N SER A 91 12.22 -2.36 0.99
CA SER A 91 12.60 -3.78 0.96
C SER A 91 13.05 -4.23 -0.42
N GLN A 92 14.23 -4.82 -0.48
CA GLN A 92 14.80 -5.42 -1.69
C GLN A 92 14.46 -6.91 -1.80
N PHE A 93 14.33 -7.37 -3.03
CA PHE A 93 14.12 -8.75 -3.44
C PHE A 93 15.15 -9.13 -4.50
N THR A 94 15.99 -10.11 -4.20
CA THR A 94 16.91 -10.72 -5.16
C THR A 94 16.24 -11.92 -5.83
N LEU A 95 16.15 -11.87 -7.16
CA LEU A 95 15.74 -12.96 -8.05
C LEU A 95 16.99 -13.67 -8.57
N GLN A 96 16.96 -15.00 -8.57
CA GLN A 96 17.94 -15.82 -9.26
C GLN A 96 17.43 -16.14 -10.66
N GLY A 97 18.17 -15.74 -11.68
CA GLY A 97 17.87 -16.00 -13.07
C GLY A 97 18.04 -17.49 -13.42
N PRO A 98 17.37 -17.96 -14.48
CA PRO A 98 17.58 -19.31 -14.97
C PRO A 98 19.05 -19.49 -15.39
N PRO A 99 19.63 -20.69 -15.22
CA PRO A 99 20.97 -20.97 -15.72
C PRO A 99 20.97 -20.77 -17.24
N SER A 100 21.84 -19.90 -17.73
CA SER A 100 22.05 -19.68 -19.16
C SER A 100 22.81 -20.89 -19.73
N GLN A 101 22.62 -21.24 -21.00
CA GLN A 101 23.38 -22.35 -21.62
C GLN A 101 24.90 -22.10 -21.61
N GLU A 102 25.33 -20.85 -21.55
CA GLU A 102 26.75 -20.43 -21.41
C GLU A 102 27.33 -20.65 -20.00
N ASP A 103 26.48 -20.84 -18.98
CA ASP A 103 26.91 -21.02 -17.58
C ASP A 103 27.41 -22.45 -17.29
N GLN A 104 27.22 -23.40 -18.22
CA GLN A 104 27.65 -24.80 -18.04
C GLN A 104 29.15 -25.00 -18.27
N ASP A 105 29.82 -24.12 -19.01
CA ASP A 105 31.21 -24.34 -19.46
C ASP A 105 32.26 -23.64 -18.57
N ASN A 106 31.88 -22.62 -17.79
CA ASN A 106 32.83 -21.78 -17.05
C ASN A 106 32.61 -21.67 -15.53
N GLY A 107 31.73 -22.50 -14.94
CA GLY A 107 31.68 -22.69 -13.49
C GLY A 107 31.44 -21.42 -12.65
N ARG A 108 30.68 -20.42 -13.13
CA ARG A 108 30.37 -19.22 -12.35
C ARG A 108 28.98 -18.60 -12.57
N VAL A 109 28.30 -18.47 -11.43
CA VAL A 109 27.32 -17.46 -10.99
C VAL A 109 26.07 -17.25 -11.85
N HIS A 110 24.96 -17.85 -11.40
CA HIS A 110 23.60 -17.48 -11.81
C HIS A 110 23.42 -15.96 -11.84
N SER A 111 22.87 -15.43 -12.93
CA SER A 111 22.54 -14.01 -13.02
C SER A 111 21.54 -13.62 -11.92
N THR A 112 21.96 -12.78 -10.97
CA THR A 112 21.08 -12.30 -9.90
C THR A 112 20.58 -10.90 -10.19
N VAL A 113 19.27 -10.67 -10.11
CA VAL A 113 18.66 -9.34 -10.24
C VAL A 113 18.07 -8.93 -8.90
N THR A 114 18.55 -7.83 -8.33
CA THR A 114 17.99 -7.25 -7.10
C THR A 114 17.13 -6.04 -7.43
N THR A 115 15.91 -6.01 -6.90
CA THR A 115 14.93 -4.94 -7.12
C THR A 115 14.07 -4.73 -5.88
N PHE A 116 13.15 -3.75 -5.86
CA PHE A 116 12.27 -3.49 -4.71
C PHE A 116 10.98 -4.31 -4.78
N PHE A 117 10.35 -4.59 -3.63
CA PHE A 117 9.09 -5.35 -3.57
C PHE A 117 8.00 -4.74 -4.45
N ILE A 118 7.87 -3.41 -4.42
CA ILE A 118 6.87 -2.70 -5.21
C ILE A 118 7.10 -2.84 -6.73
N ALA A 119 8.34 -3.03 -7.17
CA ALA A 119 8.69 -3.12 -8.59
C ALA A 119 8.34 -4.50 -9.18
N ILE A 120 8.24 -5.52 -8.34
CA ILE A 120 7.85 -6.90 -8.70
C ILE A 120 6.44 -7.24 -8.23
N ASP A 121 5.68 -6.25 -7.79
CA ASP A 121 4.31 -6.48 -7.34
C ASP A 121 3.45 -7.01 -8.50
N PRO A 122 2.75 -8.14 -8.34
CA PRO A 122 1.94 -8.74 -9.40
C PRO A 122 0.69 -7.92 -9.73
N PHE A 123 0.27 -7.02 -8.84
CA PHE A 123 -0.94 -6.22 -8.95
C PHE A 123 -0.65 -4.72 -8.78
N PRO A 124 0.11 -4.10 -9.71
CA PRO A 124 0.52 -2.70 -9.59
C PRO A 124 -0.68 -1.75 -9.47
N HIS A 125 -1.84 -2.13 -10.00
CA HIS A 125 -3.09 -1.38 -9.86
C HIS A 125 -3.57 -1.26 -8.40
N ASN A 126 -3.34 -2.27 -7.55
CA ASN A 126 -3.70 -2.23 -6.14
C ASN A 126 -2.85 -1.20 -5.39
N VAL A 127 -1.56 -1.12 -5.72
CA VAL A 127 -0.67 -0.10 -5.20
C VAL A 127 -1.12 1.30 -5.62
N THR A 128 -1.51 1.48 -6.89
CA THR A 128 -2.02 2.79 -7.38
C THR A 128 -3.34 3.20 -6.71
N ALA A 129 -4.28 2.26 -6.55
CA ALA A 129 -5.56 2.52 -5.90
C ALA A 129 -5.34 2.93 -4.44
N ARG A 130 -4.45 2.25 -3.75
CA ARG A 130 -4.08 2.56 -2.37
C ARG A 130 -3.43 3.93 -2.24
N ALA A 131 -2.46 4.24 -3.11
CA ALA A 131 -1.81 5.55 -3.13
C ALA A 131 -2.83 6.66 -3.36
N ARG A 132 -3.79 6.47 -4.28
CA ARG A 132 -4.88 7.43 -4.53
C ARG A 132 -5.77 7.62 -3.30
N LEU A 133 -6.22 6.53 -2.69
CA LEU A 133 -7.05 6.58 -1.48
C LEU A 133 -6.33 7.30 -0.34
N LEU A 134 -5.06 6.95 -0.09
CA LEU A 134 -4.24 7.61 0.93
C LEU A 134 -4.03 9.10 0.64
N THR A 135 -3.71 9.49 -0.59
CA THR A 135 -3.60 10.90 -0.99
C THR A 135 -4.89 11.65 -0.70
N ASN A 136 -6.05 11.05 -1.00
CA ASN A 136 -7.35 11.65 -0.70
C ASN A 136 -7.59 11.81 0.80
N PHE A 137 -7.31 10.76 1.60
CA PHE A 137 -7.46 10.81 3.07
C PHE A 137 -6.52 11.84 3.71
N ILE A 138 -5.25 11.86 3.30
CA ILE A 138 -4.23 12.79 3.79
C ILE A 138 -4.59 14.24 3.41
N GLY A 139 -5.04 14.48 2.17
CA GLY A 139 -5.53 15.79 1.72
C GLY A 139 -6.75 16.28 2.50
N ARG A 140 -7.65 15.37 2.90
CA ARG A 140 -8.77 15.73 3.81
C ARG A 140 -8.27 16.10 5.20
N LYS A 141 -7.32 15.35 5.77
CA LYS A 141 -6.73 15.66 7.09
C LYS A 141 -5.96 16.98 7.09
N TYR A 142 -5.25 17.29 6.01
CA TYR A 142 -4.57 18.58 5.84
C TYR A 142 -5.56 19.75 5.80
N ARG A 143 -6.62 19.66 4.99
CA ARG A 143 -7.69 20.69 4.94
C ARG A 143 -8.41 20.90 6.28
N ARG A 144 -8.48 19.87 7.13
CA ARG A 144 -9.03 19.95 8.49
C ARG A 144 -8.02 20.47 9.53
N GLY A 145 -6.79 20.77 9.14
CA GLY A 145 -5.73 21.24 10.04
C GLY A 145 -5.17 20.15 10.97
N THR A 146 -5.50 18.87 10.74
CA THR A 146 -5.04 17.75 11.60
C THR A 146 -3.59 17.36 11.33
N VAL A 147 -3.05 17.71 10.16
CA VAL A 147 -1.69 17.37 9.73
C VAL A 147 -0.97 18.64 9.32
N GLN A 148 0.25 18.84 9.82
CA GLN A 148 1.11 19.97 9.46
C GLN A 148 1.65 19.84 8.02
N ARG A 149 1.98 20.97 7.39
CA ARG A 149 2.47 21.04 6.00
C ARG A 149 3.68 20.14 5.75
N ASP A 150 4.66 20.11 6.67
CA ASP A 150 5.87 19.30 6.49
C ASP A 150 5.58 17.81 6.55
N THR A 151 4.68 17.39 7.46
CA THR A 151 4.21 16.00 7.53
C THR A 151 3.43 15.64 6.27
N TYR A 152 2.57 16.53 5.79
CA TYR A 152 1.81 16.35 4.55
C TYR A 152 2.73 16.14 3.34
N ALA A 153 3.75 16.99 3.17
CA ALA A 153 4.73 16.86 2.09
C ALA A 153 5.56 15.56 2.20
N GLY A 154 5.97 15.18 3.42
CA GLY A 154 6.67 13.91 3.68
C GLY A 154 5.84 12.67 3.31
N LEU A 155 4.54 12.68 3.64
CA LEU A 155 3.64 11.59 3.27
C LEU A 155 3.45 11.50 1.75
N LEU A 156 3.20 12.64 1.08
CA LEU A 156 3.02 12.67 -0.38
C LEU A 156 4.28 12.29 -1.16
N SER A 157 5.46 12.71 -0.70
CA SER A 157 6.73 12.31 -1.33
C SER A 157 6.96 10.80 -1.25
N THR A 158 6.59 10.16 -0.14
CA THR A 158 6.67 8.71 0.02
C THR A 158 5.74 7.99 -0.96
N LEU A 159 4.49 8.46 -1.10
CA LEU A 159 3.53 7.92 -2.06
C LEU A 159 4.00 8.13 -3.51
N SER A 160 4.56 9.29 -3.83
CA SER A 160 5.14 9.59 -5.14
C SER A 160 6.28 8.63 -5.48
N ARG A 161 7.20 8.39 -4.53
CA ARG A 161 8.32 7.46 -4.70
C ARG A 161 7.82 6.05 -4.99
N ALA A 162 6.77 5.62 -4.29
CA ALA A 162 6.13 4.33 -4.53
C ALA A 162 5.58 4.19 -5.96
N LEU A 163 4.90 5.23 -6.45
CA LEU A 163 4.32 5.25 -7.80
C LEU A 163 5.37 5.29 -8.92
N ILE A 164 6.53 5.91 -8.66
CA ILE A 164 7.66 5.93 -9.61
C ILE A 164 8.30 4.55 -9.73
N GLN A 165 8.44 3.82 -8.63
CA GLN A 165 9.06 2.48 -8.62
C GLN A 165 8.17 1.38 -9.22
N LEU A 166 6.87 1.63 -9.39
CA LEU A 166 5.98 0.67 -10.07
C LEU A 166 6.38 0.48 -11.53
N PRO A 167 6.24 -0.74 -12.09
CA PRO A 167 6.48 -0.99 -13.50
C PRO A 167 5.53 -0.13 -14.37
N GLY A 168 6.11 0.65 -15.27
CA GLY A 168 5.40 1.63 -16.11
C GLY A 168 4.57 1.04 -17.24
N SER A 169 4.25 -0.26 -17.20
CA SER A 169 3.58 -0.98 -18.30
C SER A 169 2.08 -0.67 -18.41
N THR A 170 1.47 -0.04 -17.40
CA THR A 170 0.02 0.16 -17.35
C THR A 170 -0.39 1.64 -17.30
N LYS A 171 -1.42 2.00 -18.07
CA LYS A 171 -1.98 3.36 -18.13
C LYS A 171 -2.37 3.91 -16.76
N THR A 172 -2.88 3.05 -15.87
CA THR A 172 -3.25 3.39 -14.49
C THR A 172 -2.04 3.85 -13.67
N VAL A 173 -0.87 3.22 -13.85
CA VAL A 173 0.37 3.63 -13.17
C VAL A 173 0.86 4.97 -13.70
N LEU A 174 0.80 5.20 -15.02
CA LEU A 174 1.17 6.48 -15.61
C LEU A 174 0.30 7.63 -15.11
N LEU A 175 -1.02 7.47 -15.11
CA LEU A 175 -1.95 8.47 -14.58
C LEU A 175 -1.79 8.69 -13.07
N ALA A 176 -1.52 7.63 -12.31
CA ALA A 176 -1.31 7.75 -10.87
C ALA A 176 -0.04 8.55 -10.53
N ARG A 177 1.02 8.50 -11.36
CA ARG A 177 2.27 9.26 -11.13
C ARG A 177 2.09 10.78 -11.16
N ASP A 178 1.06 11.27 -11.83
CA ASP A 178 0.76 12.70 -11.88
C ASP A 178 -0.23 13.16 -10.80
N LEU A 179 -0.86 12.22 -10.08
CA LEU A 179 -1.81 12.51 -9.01
C LEU A 179 -1.19 13.34 -7.85
N PRO A 180 0.01 13.02 -7.33
CA PRO A 180 0.62 13.81 -6.26
C PRO A 180 0.99 15.22 -6.69
N LYS A 181 1.32 15.43 -7.97
CA LYS A 181 1.69 16.75 -8.52
C LYS A 181 0.49 17.68 -8.56
N GLY A 182 -0.64 17.22 -9.12
CA GLY A 182 -1.87 18.02 -9.18
C GLY A 182 -2.46 18.33 -7.78
N VAL A 183 -2.23 17.46 -6.80
CA VAL A 183 -2.64 17.69 -5.40
C VAL A 183 -1.71 18.68 -4.68
N MET A 184 -0.43 18.79 -5.06
CA MET A 184 0.45 19.84 -4.53
C MET A 184 0.19 21.20 -5.18
N GLU A 185 -0.06 21.26 -6.49
CA GLU A 185 -0.38 22.50 -7.23
C GLU A 185 -1.71 23.13 -6.78
N SER A 186 -2.73 22.32 -6.49
CA SER A 186 -4.01 22.80 -5.93
C SER A 186 -3.90 23.33 -4.50
N VAL A 187 -2.87 22.94 -3.75
CA VAL A 187 -2.60 23.47 -2.40
C VAL A 187 -1.87 24.82 -2.46
N GLU A 188 -1.11 25.09 -3.52
CA GLU A 188 -0.45 26.39 -3.74
C GLU A 188 -1.39 27.48 -4.27
N THR A 189 -2.54 27.09 -4.85
CA THR A 189 -3.52 28.03 -5.42
C THR A 189 -4.65 28.43 -4.45
N ASP A 190 -4.81 27.72 -3.34
CA ASP A 190 -5.77 28.02 -2.25
C ASP A 190 -5.12 28.87 -1.12
N GLN A 191 -3.95 29.47 -1.37
CA GLN A 191 -3.21 30.33 -0.45
C GLN A 191 -3.18 31.78 -0.94
#